data_AF-A0AAU4ZK09-F1
#
_entry.id   AF-A0AAU4ZK09-F1
#
_cell.length_a   1.000
_cell.length_b   1.000
_cell.length_c   1.000
_cell.angle_alpha   90.00
_cell.angle_beta   90.00
_cell.angle_gamma   90.00
#
_symmetry.space_group_name_H-M   'P 1'
#
loop_
_entity.id
_entity.type
_entity.pdbx_description
1 polymer ?
#
loop_
_entity_poly.entity_id
_entity_poly.type
_entity_poly.pdbx_seq_one_letter_code
_entity_poly.pdbx_strand_id
1 'polypeptide(L)'
;MSDADPIKRIDALLDDILPPPHVRGQLRRAAGLTQQDVAEAIGVKRLAVARWELGETYPRRPHRAAYLHFLRRLAERYPEAAGPDSGMPTPASGSRGSG
;
A
#
# COMPACT_ATOMS: atom_id res chain seq x y z
N MET A 1 11.55 17.36 31.13
CA MET A 1 11.09 16.10 30.50
C MET A 1 10.81 16.44 29.04
N SER A 2 11.78 16.21 28.15
CA SER A 2 11.74 16.74 26.77
C SER A 2 10.46 16.34 26.06
N ASP A 3 9.69 17.37 25.74
CA ASP A 3 8.51 17.39 24.90
C ASP A 3 8.92 16.91 23.50
N ALA A 4 8.79 15.60 23.31
CA ALA A 4 9.01 14.77 22.12
C ALA A 4 9.70 15.41 20.92
N ASP A 5 10.88 14.88 20.59
CA ASP A 5 11.59 15.05 19.32
C ASP A 5 10.59 15.20 18.14
N PRO A 6 10.56 16.38 17.47
CA PRO A 6 9.68 16.62 16.34
C PRO A 6 9.79 15.56 15.26
N ILE A 7 11.00 15.01 15.02
CA ILE A 7 11.22 13.96 14.02
C ILE A 7 10.44 12.69 14.40
N LYS A 8 10.57 12.23 15.64
CA LYS A 8 9.84 11.06 16.13
C LYS A 8 8.32 11.21 16.04
N ARG A 9 7.80 12.43 16.23
CA ARG A 9 6.35 12.71 16.06
C ARG A 9 5.92 12.66 14.59
N ILE A 10 6.75 13.18 13.69
CA ILE A 10 6.53 13.10 12.24
C ILE A 10 6.56 11.63 11.78
N ASP A 11 7.57 10.87 12.22
CA ASP A 11 7.70 9.45 11.88
C ASP A 11 6.46 8.69 12.35
N ALA A 12 5.98 8.92 13.57
CA ALA A 12 4.76 8.29 14.08
C ALA A 12 3.50 8.63 13.26
N LEU A 13 3.41 9.83 12.70
CA LEU A 13 2.30 10.25 11.82
C LEU A 13 2.36 9.53 10.47
N LEU A 14 3.54 9.51 9.85
CA LEU A 14 3.75 8.83 8.56
C LEU A 14 3.63 7.31 8.71
N ASP A 15 4.00 6.80 9.88
CA ASP A 15 3.98 5.38 10.20
C ASP A 15 2.57 4.80 10.40
N ASP A 16 1.51 5.60 10.40
CA ASP A 16 0.14 5.11 10.43
C ASP A 16 -0.54 5.23 9.05
N ILE A 17 0.13 5.70 8.00
CA ILE A 17 -0.50 5.88 6.68
C ILE A 17 -0.39 4.59 5.86
N LEU A 18 -1.54 4.05 5.41
CA LEU A 18 -1.57 2.93 4.49
C LEU A 18 -1.30 3.40 3.05
N PRO A 19 -0.47 2.68 2.27
CA PRO A 19 -0.36 2.89 0.84
C PRO A 19 -1.72 2.83 0.13
N PRO A 20 -1.87 3.44 -1.06
CA PRO A 20 -3.08 3.30 -1.87
C PRO A 20 -3.45 1.82 -2.10
N PRO A 21 -4.75 1.47 -2.20
CA PRO A 21 -5.17 0.07 -2.30
C PRO A 21 -4.46 -0.73 -3.40
N HIS A 22 -4.31 -0.15 -4.61
CA HIS A 22 -3.63 -0.81 -5.73
C HIS A 22 -2.16 -1.14 -5.44
N VAL A 23 -1.43 -0.24 -4.76
CA VAL A 23 -0.03 -0.42 -4.35
C VAL A 23 0.12 -1.61 -3.41
N ARG A 24 -0.84 -1.82 -2.49
CA ARG A 24 -0.80 -2.94 -1.55
C ARG A 24 -0.73 -4.28 -2.29
N GLY A 25 -1.58 -4.44 -3.31
CA GLY A 25 -1.61 -5.62 -4.16
C GLY A 25 -0.39 -5.75 -5.08
N GLN A 26 0.13 -4.63 -5.61
CA GLN A 26 1.36 -4.62 -6.43
C GLN A 26 2.57 -5.10 -5.61
N LEU A 27 2.77 -4.55 -4.41
CA LEU A 27 3.84 -4.96 -3.49
C LEU A 27 3.77 -6.45 -3.19
N ARG A 28 2.58 -6.95 -2.83
CA ARG A 28 2.38 -8.37 -2.57
C ARG A 28 2.74 -9.24 -3.77
N ARG A 29 2.28 -8.88 -4.97
CA ARG A 29 2.57 -9.64 -6.20
C ARG A 29 4.04 -9.57 -6.60
N ALA A 30 4.70 -8.43 -6.43
CA ALA A 30 6.14 -8.29 -6.66
C ALA A 30 6.95 -9.22 -5.76
N ALA A 31 6.45 -9.50 -4.55
CA ALA A 31 7.03 -10.46 -3.63
C ALA A 31 6.68 -11.94 -3.92
N GLY A 32 5.88 -12.21 -4.96
CA GLY A 32 5.41 -13.57 -5.29
C GLY A 32 4.38 -14.14 -4.29
N LEU A 33 3.80 -13.29 -3.43
CA LEU A 33 2.88 -13.73 -2.38
C LEU A 33 1.42 -13.75 -2.85
N THR A 34 0.66 -14.72 -2.38
CA THR A 34 -0.79 -14.76 -2.52
C THR A 34 -1.49 -13.99 -1.39
N GLN A 35 -2.77 -13.66 -1.57
CA GLN A 35 -3.56 -13.07 -0.48
C GLN A 35 -3.70 -14.03 0.72
N GLN A 36 -3.61 -15.34 0.49
CA GLN A 36 -3.67 -16.35 1.54
C GLN A 36 -2.42 -16.29 2.41
N ASP A 37 -1.23 -16.23 1.80
CA ASP A 37 0.05 -16.15 2.54
C ASP A 37 0.08 -14.93 3.48
N VAL A 38 -0.39 -13.78 2.98
CA VAL A 38 -0.48 -12.55 3.78
C VAL A 38 -1.51 -12.69 4.90
N ALA A 39 -2.64 -13.34 4.64
CA ALA A 39 -3.69 -13.53 5.62
C ALA A 39 -3.22 -14.44 6.77
N GLU A 40 -2.51 -15.53 6.45
CA GLU A 40 -1.92 -16.45 7.43
C GLU A 40 -0.87 -15.77 8.29
N ALA A 41 0.04 -15.00 7.68
CA ALA A 41 1.07 -14.25 8.40
C ALA A 41 0.48 -13.21 9.39
N ILE A 42 -0.68 -12.62 9.05
CA ILE A 42 -1.32 -11.57 9.87
C ILE A 42 -2.37 -12.16 10.84
N GLY A 43 -2.83 -13.38 10.61
CA GLY A 43 -3.88 -14.03 11.41
C GLY A 43 -5.30 -13.59 11.05
N VAL A 44 -5.57 -13.32 9.75
CA VAL A 44 -6.90 -12.94 9.26
C VAL A 44 -7.40 -13.86 8.15
N LYS A 45 -8.64 -13.66 7.70
CA LYS A 45 -9.18 -14.39 6.54
C LYS A 45 -8.65 -13.78 5.24
N ARG A 46 -8.39 -14.61 4.23
CA ARG A 46 -8.01 -14.18 2.86
C ARG A 46 -8.92 -13.08 2.29
N LEU A 47 -10.24 -13.20 2.52
CA LEU A 47 -11.21 -12.22 2.06
C LEU A 47 -10.99 -10.84 2.69
N ALA A 48 -10.49 -10.76 3.93
CA ALA A 48 -10.18 -9.48 4.56
C ALA A 48 -9.03 -8.78 3.80
N VAL A 49 -7.95 -9.51 3.50
CA VAL A 49 -6.82 -8.98 2.71
C VAL A 49 -7.29 -8.51 1.34
N ALA A 50 -8.13 -9.30 0.65
CA ALA A 50 -8.70 -8.91 -0.64
C ALA A 50 -9.47 -7.57 -0.55
N ARG A 51 -10.35 -7.41 0.44
CA ARG A 51 -11.10 -6.16 0.65
C ARG A 51 -10.21 -4.98 1.03
N TRP A 52 -9.09 -5.22 1.73
CA TRP A 52 -8.11 -4.17 2.03
C TRP A 52 -7.33 -3.73 0.78
N GLU A 53 -6.96 -4.66 -0.10
CA GLU A 53 -6.29 -4.36 -1.37
C GLU A 53 -7.23 -3.68 -2.38
N LEU A 54 -8.54 -3.91 -2.29
CA LEU A 54 -9.56 -3.21 -3.07
C LEU A 54 -9.96 -1.85 -2.47
N GLY A 55 -9.58 -1.58 -1.22
CA GLY A 55 -9.96 -0.35 -0.52
C GLY A 55 -11.41 -0.32 -0.03
N GLU A 56 -12.14 -1.44 -0.13
CA GLU A 56 -13.52 -1.58 0.36
C GLU A 56 -13.60 -1.48 1.88
N THR A 57 -12.57 -2.00 2.57
CA THR A 57 -12.46 -1.93 4.03
C THR A 57 -11.03 -1.65 4.44
N TYR A 58 -10.86 -1.24 5.69
CA TYR A 58 -9.54 -0.97 6.28
C TYR A 58 -9.26 -1.93 7.43
N PRO A 59 -8.00 -2.37 7.60
CA PRO A 59 -7.61 -3.17 8.76
C PRO A 59 -7.80 -2.35 10.04
N ARG A 60 -8.40 -2.99 11.05
CA ARG A 60 -8.53 -2.42 12.40
C ARG A 60 -7.35 -2.86 13.27
N ARG A 61 -7.16 -2.19 14.41
CA ARG A 61 -6.19 -2.65 15.43
C ARG A 61 -6.60 -4.06 15.93
N PRO A 62 -5.65 -4.99 16.18
CA PRO A 62 -4.20 -4.84 16.06
C PRO A 62 -3.64 -5.10 14.64
N HIS A 63 -4.40 -5.74 13.75
CA HIS A 63 -3.94 -6.17 12.41
C HIS A 63 -3.40 -5.03 11.54
N ARG A 64 -3.89 -3.81 11.75
CA ARG A 64 -3.42 -2.60 11.05
C ARG A 64 -1.91 -2.40 11.18
N ALA A 65 -1.37 -2.57 12.39
CA ALA A 65 0.06 -2.37 12.64
C ALA A 65 0.90 -3.45 11.94
N ALA A 66 0.48 -4.72 12.03
CA ALA A 66 1.14 -5.83 11.36
C ALA A 66 1.11 -5.67 9.82
N TYR A 67 -0.03 -5.28 9.26
CA TYR A 67 -0.17 -5.07 7.82
C TYR A 67 0.66 -3.90 7.31
N LEU A 68 0.71 -2.79 8.06
CA LEU A 68 1.58 -1.66 7.72
C LEU A 68 3.06 -2.04 7.73
N HIS A 69 3.49 -2.72 8.79
CA HIS A 69 4.87 -3.20 8.89
C HIS A 69 5.21 -4.11 7.70
N PHE A 70 4.33 -5.05 7.38
CA PHE A 70 4.47 -5.93 6.21
C PHE A 70 4.63 -5.12 4.90
N LEU A 71 3.74 -4.16 4.64
CA LEU A 71 3.79 -3.35 3.42
C LEU A 71 5.05 -2.48 3.33
N ARG A 72 5.54 -1.91 4.45
CA ARG A 72 6.81 -1.15 4.46
C ARG A 72 7.99 -2.02 4.05
N ARG A 73 8.10 -3.21 4.65
CA ARG A 73 9.18 -4.15 4.33
C ARG A 73 9.14 -4.60 2.88
N LEU A 74 7.95 -4.71 2.29
CA LEU A 74 7.82 -4.96 0.85
C LEU A 74 8.23 -3.75 0.01
N ALA A 75 7.84 -2.53 0.38
CA ALA A 75 8.20 -1.32 -0.37
C ALA A 75 9.71 -1.05 -0.37
N GLU A 76 10.39 -1.33 0.75
CA GLU A 76 11.86 -1.27 0.84
C GLU A 76 12.54 -2.26 -0.10
N ARG A 77 11.95 -3.44 -0.32
CA ARG A 77 12.51 -4.50 -1.17
C ARG A 77 12.10 -4.39 -2.64
N TYR A 78 10.94 -3.80 -2.90
CA TYR A 78 10.32 -3.69 -4.22
C TYR A 78 9.89 -2.24 -4.48
N PRO A 79 10.83 -1.28 -4.57
CA PRO A 79 10.52 0.14 -4.71
C PRO A 79 9.74 0.45 -6.00
N GLU A 80 10.02 -0.26 -7.10
CA GLU A 80 9.29 -0.11 -8.37
C GLU A 80 7.79 -0.44 -8.24
N ALA A 81 7.44 -1.39 -7.37
CA ALA A 81 6.04 -1.75 -7.11
C ALA A 81 5.33 -0.78 -6.16
N ALA A 82 6.09 0.09 -5.47
CA ALA A 82 5.57 1.19 -4.66
C ALA A 82 5.45 2.50 -5.46
N GLY A 83 6.00 2.55 -6.67
CA GLY A 83 5.99 3.72 -7.53
C GLY A 83 4.56 4.17 -7.88
N PRO A 84 4.36 5.46 -8.19
CA PRO A 84 3.09 5.96 -8.68
C PRO A 84 2.80 5.33 -10.05
N ASP A 85 2.00 4.27 -10.08
CA ASP A 85 1.63 3.61 -11.32
C ASP A 85 0.59 4.47 -12.05
N SER A 86 1.07 5.29 -13.00
CA SER A 86 0.61 5.52 -14.39
C SER A 86 -0.82 5.06 -14.79
N GLY A 87 -1.81 5.21 -13.91
CA GLY A 87 -3.22 4.93 -14.17
C GLY A 87 -3.99 6.10 -14.79
N MET A 88 -3.31 7.16 -15.22
CA MET A 88 -3.91 8.14 -16.12
C MET A 88 -3.84 7.57 -17.54
N PRO A 89 -4.96 7.35 -18.24
CA PRO A 89 -4.89 7.32 -19.68
C PRO A 89 -4.34 8.69 -20.10
N THR A 90 -3.13 8.72 -20.64
CA THR A 90 -2.66 9.87 -21.41
C THR A 90 -3.76 10.15 -22.44
N PRO A 91 -4.37 11.35 -22.51
CA PRO A 91 -5.24 11.65 -23.63
C PRO A 91 -4.36 11.51 -24.87
N ALA A 92 -4.70 10.55 -25.72
CA ALA A 92 -4.04 10.33 -26.98
C ALA A 92 -3.96 11.67 -27.72
N SER A 93 -2.74 12.16 -27.89
CA SER A 93 -2.43 13.16 -28.89
C SER A 93 -2.87 12.58 -30.24
N GLY A 94 -3.98 13.09 -30.78
CA GLY A 94 -4.52 12.58 -32.04
C GLY A 94 -5.92 13.04 -32.39
N SER A 95 -6.07 14.28 -32.86
CA SER A 95 -7.03 14.73 -33.88
C SER A 95 -7.01 16.26 -33.89
N ARG A 96 -6.74 16.99 -34.96
CA ARG A 96 -6.57 16.69 -36.39
C ARG A 96 -6.00 17.98 -36.99
N GLY A 97 -4.99 17.86 -37.85
CA GLY A 97 -4.82 18.86 -38.90
C GLY A 97 -5.96 18.72 -39.90
N SER A 98 -6.55 19.84 -40.32
CA SER A 98 -6.98 20.16 -41.70
C SER A 98 -7.97 21.33 -41.64
N GLY A 99 -7.53 22.45 -42.19
CA GLY A 99 -8.26 23.69 -42.42
C GLY A 99 -7.32 24.64 -43.11
#